data_AF-A0A7Z9H6D2-F1
#
_entry.id   AF-A0A7Z9H6D2-F1
#
_cell.length_a   1.000
_cell.length_b   1.000
_cell.length_c   1.000
_cell.angle_alpha   90.00
_cell.angle_beta   90.00
_cell.angle_gamma   90.00
#
_symmetry.space_group_name_H-M   'P 1'
#
loop_
_entity.id
_entity.type
_entity.pdbx_description
1 polymer ?
#
loop_
_entity_poly.entity_id
_entity_poly.type
_entity_poly.pdbx_seq_one_letter_code
_entity_poly.pdbx_strand_id
1 'polypeptide(L)'
;MEPTDPPRKVTGEALENALTERFPASNLSVLAHFYRGELSRSIAWRQKMDMTTHWAVIATTAIISLAFSNPASSPLILPFGTALLILLLTVEARRYRFFDVWRTRVRMLEVHLLVPALYNDKRLIEGDWREVLCNDLLAPTYKMSHWEAVGRRLSRTYIWLFAIVLGAWLVKVYLVNRPPGGSLDWNGYY
;
A
#
# COMPACT_ATOMS: atom_id res chain seq x y z
N MET A 1 13.57 54.86 7.94
CA MET A 1 12.54 53.82 7.73
C MET A 1 12.02 54.02 6.32
N GLU A 2 12.45 53.15 5.42
CA GLU A 2 11.98 53.18 4.03
C GLU A 2 10.51 52.75 3.99
N PRO A 3 9.63 53.43 3.25
CA PRO A 3 8.22 53.06 3.19
C PRO A 3 8.12 51.71 2.46
N THR A 4 7.69 50.67 3.16
CA THR A 4 7.37 49.39 2.54
C THR A 4 6.16 49.57 1.63
N ASP A 5 6.39 49.55 0.32
CA ASP A 5 5.36 49.61 -0.71
C ASP A 5 4.33 48.48 -0.47
N PRO A 6 3.01 48.76 -0.45
CA PRO A 6 2.01 47.72 -0.26
C PRO A 6 2.10 46.67 -1.37
N PRO A 7 1.77 45.39 -1.10
CA PRO A 7 1.85 44.35 -2.11
C PRO A 7 0.99 44.74 -3.32
N ARG A 8 1.63 44.90 -4.47
CA ARG A 8 0.98 45.21 -5.75
C ARG A 8 -0.13 44.19 -5.99
N LYS A 9 -1.39 44.63 -5.96
CA LYS A 9 -2.53 43.79 -6.33
C LYS A 9 -2.29 43.31 -7.76
N VAL A 10 -2.04 42.01 -7.93
CA VAL A 10 -1.96 41.41 -9.25
C VAL A 10 -3.33 41.58 -9.88
N THR A 11 -3.44 42.39 -10.93
CA THR A 11 -4.67 42.59 -11.68
C THR A 11 -5.13 41.24 -12.26
N GLY A 12 -6.44 40.98 -12.27
CA GLY A 12 -7.00 39.70 -12.77
C GLY A 12 -6.50 39.34 -14.17
N GLU A 13 -6.36 40.33 -15.06
CA GLU A 13 -5.76 40.17 -16.40
C GLU A 13 -4.30 39.72 -16.38
N ALA A 14 -3.48 40.21 -15.45
CA ALA A 14 -2.08 39.81 -15.35
C ALA A 14 -1.94 38.36 -14.86
N LEU A 15 -2.83 37.93 -13.97
CA LEU A 15 -2.93 36.53 -13.55
C LEU A 15 -3.42 35.65 -14.71
N GLU A 16 -4.45 36.07 -15.44
CA GLU A 16 -5.03 35.34 -16.56
C GLU A 16 -4.02 35.19 -17.72
N ASN A 17 -3.30 36.25 -18.06
CA ASN A 17 -2.21 36.20 -19.05
C ASN A 17 -1.06 35.28 -18.58
N ALA A 18 -0.64 35.38 -17.31
CA ALA A 18 0.39 34.50 -16.77
C ALA A 18 -0.05 33.03 -16.72
N LEU A 19 -1.32 32.74 -16.46
CA LEU A 19 -1.87 31.37 -16.48
C LEU A 19 -1.96 30.82 -17.91
N THR A 20 -2.35 31.66 -18.87
CA THR A 20 -2.48 31.29 -20.29
C THR A 20 -1.12 31.06 -20.93
N GLU A 21 -0.12 31.87 -20.56
CA GLU A 21 1.28 31.69 -20.93
C GLU A 21 1.87 30.43 -20.28
N ARG A 22 1.56 30.19 -19.00
CA ARG A 22 2.06 29.04 -18.22
C ARG A 22 1.40 27.72 -18.58
N PHE A 23 0.15 27.76 -19.06
CA PHE A 23 -0.62 26.60 -19.49
C PHE A 23 -1.40 26.95 -20.78
N PRO A 24 -0.79 26.80 -21.96
CA PRO A 24 -1.51 26.88 -23.22
C PRO A 24 -2.72 25.94 -23.21
N ALA A 25 -3.86 26.34 -23.78
CA ALA A 25 -5.08 25.52 -23.78
C ALA A 25 -4.87 24.12 -24.38
N SER A 26 -3.97 23.98 -25.36
CA SER A 26 -3.54 22.70 -25.92
C SER A 26 -2.83 21.80 -24.89
N ASN A 27 -1.98 22.38 -24.04
CA ASN A 27 -1.24 21.66 -23.00
C ASN A 27 -2.14 21.25 -21.83
N LEU A 28 -3.16 22.05 -21.50
CA LEU A 28 -4.16 21.72 -20.48
C LEU A 28 -4.95 20.46 -20.84
N SER A 29 -5.35 20.30 -22.10
CA SER A 29 -6.04 19.09 -22.57
C SER A 29 -5.16 17.84 -22.43
N VAL A 30 -3.90 17.93 -22.89
CA VAL A 30 -2.92 16.83 -22.77
C VAL A 30 -2.70 16.46 -21.29
N LEU A 31 -2.57 17.45 -20.42
CA LEU A 31 -2.35 17.26 -18.99
C LEU A 31 -3.57 16.64 -18.30
N ALA A 32 -4.79 17.01 -18.69
CA ALA A 32 -6.02 16.41 -18.19
C ALA A 32 -6.15 14.94 -18.62
N HIS A 33 -5.81 14.61 -19.87
CA HIS A 33 -5.77 13.22 -20.34
C HIS A 33 -4.67 12.41 -19.63
N PHE A 34 -3.49 12.99 -19.43
CA PHE A 34 -2.40 12.39 -18.67
C PHE A 34 -2.84 12.09 -17.23
N TYR A 35 -3.44 13.05 -16.53
CA TYR A 35 -3.96 12.88 -15.17
C TYR A 35 -4.97 11.73 -15.09
N ARG A 36 -5.94 11.66 -16.03
CA ARG A 36 -6.90 10.54 -16.09
C ARG A 36 -6.23 9.19 -16.31
N GLY A 37 -5.21 9.15 -17.17
CA GLY A 37 -4.42 7.93 -17.43
C GLY A 37 -3.66 7.47 -16.19
N GLU A 38 -2.96 8.38 -15.51
CA GLU A 38 -2.23 8.10 -14.26
C GLU A 38 -3.17 7.68 -13.13
N LEU A 39 -4.32 8.34 -12.99
CA LEU A 39 -5.35 7.95 -12.03
C LEU A 39 -5.88 6.54 -12.31
N SER A 40 -6.22 6.23 -13.55
CA SER A 40 -6.67 4.88 -13.96
C SER A 40 -5.62 3.81 -13.65
N ARG A 41 -4.35 4.08 -13.98
CA ARG A 41 -3.22 3.19 -13.60
C ARG A 41 -3.14 3.00 -12.10
N SER A 42 -3.24 4.07 -11.30
CA SER A 42 -3.18 3.99 -9.83
C SER A 42 -4.31 3.11 -9.25
N ILE A 43 -5.52 3.21 -9.81
CA ILE A 43 -6.67 2.40 -9.42
C ILE A 43 -6.44 0.93 -9.80
N ALA A 44 -6.01 0.66 -11.02
CA ALA A 44 -5.72 -0.70 -11.49
C ALA A 44 -4.63 -1.38 -10.65
N TRP A 45 -3.58 -0.64 -10.27
CA TRP A 45 -2.53 -1.14 -9.39
C TRP A 45 -3.02 -1.38 -7.96
N ARG A 46 -3.93 -0.53 -7.45
CA ARG A 46 -4.60 -0.75 -6.16
C ARG A 46 -5.40 -2.05 -6.16
N GLN A 47 -6.22 -2.28 -7.17
CA GLN A 47 -7.01 -3.52 -7.29
C GLN A 47 -6.13 -4.78 -7.35
N LYS A 48 -5.02 -4.73 -8.09
CA LYS A 48 -4.05 -5.83 -8.17
C LYS A 48 -3.37 -6.14 -6.84
N MET A 49 -3.24 -5.13 -5.98
CA MET A 49 -2.65 -5.25 -4.65
C MET A 49 -3.67 -5.79 -3.64
N ASP A 50 -4.93 -5.38 -3.73
CA ASP A 50 -6.01 -5.91 -2.88
C ASP A 50 -6.27 -7.41 -3.18
N MET A 51 -6.11 -7.82 -4.45
CA MET A 51 -6.21 -9.22 -4.86
C MET A 51 -5.17 -10.13 -4.18
N THR A 52 -3.92 -9.69 -4.00
CA THR A 52 -2.88 -10.54 -3.37
C THR A 52 -3.16 -10.79 -1.90
N THR A 53 -3.70 -9.80 -1.19
CA THR A 53 -4.14 -9.98 0.20
C THR A 53 -5.33 -10.94 0.29
N HIS A 54 -6.26 -10.87 -0.68
CA HIS A 54 -7.37 -11.83 -0.74
C HIS A 54 -6.87 -13.27 -0.91
N TRP A 55 -5.91 -13.51 -1.80
CA TRP A 55 -5.27 -14.82 -1.94
C TRP A 55 -4.55 -15.26 -0.66
N ALA A 56 -3.92 -14.34 0.07
CA ALA A 56 -3.30 -14.65 1.36
C ALA A 56 -4.33 -15.12 2.40
N VAL A 57 -5.50 -14.49 2.45
CA VAL A 57 -6.61 -14.91 3.33
C VAL A 57 -7.10 -16.30 2.94
N ILE A 58 -7.40 -16.54 1.65
CA ILE A 58 -7.87 -17.84 1.16
C ILE A 58 -6.85 -18.94 1.47
N ALA A 59 -5.56 -18.70 1.18
CA ALA A 59 -4.49 -19.66 1.44
C ALA A 59 -4.35 -19.97 2.94
N THR A 60 -4.45 -18.95 3.80
CA THR A 60 -4.42 -19.12 5.26
C THR A 60 -5.56 -20.01 5.73
N THR A 61 -6.78 -19.73 5.29
CA THR A 61 -7.97 -20.52 5.63
C THR A 61 -7.84 -21.97 5.14
N ALA A 62 -7.35 -22.17 3.91
CA ALA A 62 -7.15 -23.50 3.35
C ALA A 62 -6.12 -24.32 4.14
N ILE A 63 -4.98 -23.71 4.52
CA ILE A 63 -3.93 -24.38 5.28
C ILE A 63 -4.41 -24.73 6.70
N ILE A 64 -5.15 -23.82 7.35
CA ILE A 64 -5.75 -24.12 8.66
C ILE A 64 -6.76 -25.25 8.53
N SER A 65 -7.66 -25.20 7.54
CA SER A 65 -8.63 -26.29 7.30
C SER A 65 -7.93 -27.64 7.11
N LEU A 66 -6.86 -27.68 6.30
CA LEU A 66 -6.07 -28.89 6.08
C LEU A 66 -5.33 -29.36 7.34
N ALA A 67 -4.86 -28.44 8.18
CA ALA A 67 -4.20 -28.78 9.44
C ALA A 67 -5.19 -29.44 10.44
N PHE A 68 -6.45 -29.04 10.42
CA PHE A 68 -7.47 -29.53 11.34
C PHE A 68 -8.35 -30.65 10.77
N SER A 69 -8.26 -30.96 9.47
CA SER A 69 -9.08 -32.00 8.83
C SER A 69 -8.79 -33.41 9.34
N ASN A 70 -7.55 -33.69 9.76
CA ASN A 70 -7.15 -34.98 10.31
C ASN A 70 -6.42 -34.79 11.66
N PRO A 71 -6.84 -35.47 12.73
CA PRO A 71 -6.11 -35.48 14.01
C PRO A 71 -4.65 -35.92 13.88
N ALA A 72 -4.35 -36.87 12.98
CA ALA A 72 -3.01 -37.40 12.75
C ALA A 72 -2.10 -36.51 11.88
N SER A 73 -2.58 -35.35 11.42
CA SER A 73 -1.75 -34.44 10.63
C SER A 73 -0.62 -33.83 11.45
N SER A 74 0.57 -33.74 10.84
CA SER A 74 1.73 -33.15 11.49
C SER A 74 1.50 -31.67 11.83
N PRO A 75 1.80 -31.22 13.06
CA PRO A 75 1.76 -29.79 13.42
C PRO A 75 2.65 -28.90 12.56
N LEU A 76 3.64 -29.48 11.85
CA LEU A 76 4.58 -28.76 10.97
C LEU A 76 3.93 -28.11 9.75
N ILE A 77 2.70 -28.50 9.39
CA ILE A 77 1.99 -27.91 8.24
C ILE A 77 1.67 -26.42 8.43
N LEU A 78 1.43 -25.97 9.66
CA LEU A 78 1.09 -24.58 9.98
C LEU A 78 2.31 -23.64 9.90
N PRO A 79 3.49 -23.98 10.47
CA PRO A 79 4.74 -23.28 10.20
C PRO A 79 5.09 -23.25 8.71
N PHE A 80 4.84 -24.32 7.96
CA PHE A 80 5.00 -24.28 6.50
C PHE A 80 4.06 -23.25 5.85
N GLY A 81 2.83 -23.12 6.33
CA GLY A 81 1.91 -22.07 5.91
C GLY A 81 2.39 -20.65 6.21
N THR A 82 3.15 -20.45 7.29
CA THR A 82 3.79 -19.15 7.54
C THR A 82 4.84 -18.80 6.49
N ALA A 83 5.56 -19.79 5.94
CA ALA A 83 6.49 -19.56 4.83
C ALA A 83 5.75 -19.10 3.56
N LEU A 84 4.57 -19.65 3.28
CA LEU A 84 3.70 -19.18 2.19
C LEU A 84 3.24 -17.73 2.42
N LEU A 85 2.88 -17.36 3.67
CA LEU A 85 2.54 -15.98 4.02
C LEU A 85 3.72 -15.02 3.84
N ILE A 86 4.94 -15.44 4.18
CA ILE A 86 6.17 -14.66 3.93
C ILE A 86 6.35 -14.44 2.42
N LEU A 87 6.17 -15.49 1.61
CA LEU A 87 6.26 -15.37 0.15
C LEU A 87 5.23 -14.36 -0.37
N LEU A 88 3.96 -14.48 0.01
CA LEU A 88 2.91 -13.55 -0.41
C LEU A 88 3.19 -12.11 0.05
N LEU A 89 3.68 -11.93 1.28
CA LEU A 89 4.11 -10.64 1.80
C LEU A 89 5.23 -10.02 0.95
N THR A 90 6.23 -10.80 0.54
CA THR A 90 7.33 -10.27 -0.31
C THR A 90 6.86 -9.85 -1.69
N VAL A 91 5.94 -10.63 -2.30
CA VAL A 91 5.31 -10.30 -3.58
C VAL A 91 4.47 -9.02 -3.45
N GLU A 92 3.69 -8.91 -2.38
CA GLU A 92 2.85 -7.74 -2.13
C GLU A 92 3.70 -6.50 -1.83
N ALA A 93 4.77 -6.62 -1.04
CA ALA A 93 5.69 -5.52 -0.75
C ALA A 93 6.41 -5.03 -2.01
N ARG A 94 6.79 -5.94 -2.93
CA ARG A 94 7.31 -5.57 -4.25
C ARG A 94 6.28 -4.75 -5.03
N ARG A 95 5.03 -5.22 -5.10
CA ARG A 95 3.93 -4.52 -5.80
C ARG A 95 3.60 -3.17 -5.17
N TYR A 96 3.67 -3.07 -3.84
CA TYR A 96 3.42 -1.84 -3.10
C TYR A 96 4.37 -0.72 -3.50
N ARG A 97 5.65 -1.03 -3.77
CA ARG A 97 6.62 -0.03 -4.25
C ARG A 97 6.22 0.58 -5.59
N PHE A 98 5.66 -0.23 -6.50
CA PHE A 98 5.15 0.29 -7.77
C PHE A 98 3.92 1.17 -7.55
N PHE A 99 2.98 0.73 -6.72
CA PHE A 99 1.79 1.52 -6.38
C PHE A 99 2.14 2.89 -5.76
N ASP A 100 3.12 2.93 -4.86
CA ASP A 100 3.56 4.15 -4.18
C ASP A 100 4.08 5.22 -5.16
N VAL A 101 4.81 4.82 -6.21
CA VAL A 101 5.27 5.72 -7.28
C VAL A 101 4.07 6.35 -8.02
N TRP A 102 3.12 5.53 -8.48
CA TRP A 102 1.93 6.02 -9.19
C TRP A 102 1.07 6.93 -8.33
N ARG A 103 0.84 6.55 -7.06
CA ARG A 103 0.10 7.37 -6.09
C ARG A 103 0.76 8.73 -5.88
N THR A 104 2.09 8.76 -5.76
CA THR A 104 2.83 10.00 -5.49
C THR A 104 2.74 10.95 -6.69
N ARG A 105 2.83 10.44 -7.92
CA ARG A 105 2.64 11.24 -9.15
C ARG A 105 1.25 11.84 -9.24
N VAL A 106 0.20 11.04 -9.02
CA VAL A 106 -1.19 11.54 -8.99
C VAL A 106 -1.34 12.61 -7.90
N ARG A 107 -0.78 12.39 -6.70
CA ARG A 107 -0.84 13.36 -5.61
C ARG A 107 -0.11 14.67 -5.94
N MET A 108 1.03 14.60 -6.62
CA MET A 108 1.74 15.79 -7.10
C MET A 108 0.88 16.60 -8.07
N LEU A 109 0.18 15.95 -9.01
CA LEU A 109 -0.75 16.62 -9.92
C LEU A 109 -1.96 17.21 -9.17
N GLU A 110 -2.57 16.47 -8.25
CA GLU A 110 -3.69 16.99 -7.43
C GLU A 110 -3.30 18.26 -6.68
N VAL A 111 -2.16 18.25 -5.98
CA VAL A 111 -1.71 19.36 -5.13
C VAL A 111 -1.27 20.57 -5.95
N HIS A 112 -0.63 20.39 -7.10
CA HIS A 112 -0.05 21.52 -7.85
C HIS A 112 -0.87 21.97 -9.06
N LEU A 113 -1.83 21.17 -9.54
CA LEU A 113 -2.74 21.55 -10.64
C LEU A 113 -4.18 21.76 -10.15
N LEU A 114 -4.74 20.82 -9.38
CA LEU A 114 -6.15 20.91 -8.97
C LEU A 114 -6.36 21.89 -7.82
N VAL A 115 -5.49 21.90 -6.81
CA VAL A 115 -5.65 22.82 -5.67
C VAL A 115 -5.62 24.29 -6.10
N PRO A 116 -4.68 24.77 -6.94
CA PRO A 116 -4.72 26.15 -7.40
C PRO A 116 -5.93 26.48 -8.28
N ALA A 117 -6.40 25.51 -9.09
CA ALA A 117 -7.60 25.69 -9.91
C ALA A 117 -8.88 25.82 -9.07
N LEU A 118 -8.92 25.17 -7.89
CA LEU A 118 -10.07 25.20 -6.99
C LEU A 118 -9.98 26.30 -5.92
N TYR A 119 -8.77 26.73 -5.55
CA TYR A 119 -8.52 27.69 -4.49
C TYR A 119 -7.76 28.91 -5.05
N ASN A 120 -8.53 29.94 -5.44
CA ASN A 120 -8.05 31.12 -6.17
C ASN A 120 -7.15 32.08 -5.35
N ASP A 121 -6.99 31.84 -4.04
CA ASP A 121 -6.40 32.82 -3.09
C ASP A 121 -5.04 32.38 -2.51
N LYS A 122 -4.34 31.45 -3.18
CA LYS A 122 -2.94 31.13 -2.81
C LYS A 122 -2.02 31.40 -3.98
N ARG A 123 -0.97 32.19 -3.68
CA ARG A 123 0.30 32.20 -4.42
C ARG A 123 0.60 30.74 -4.78
N LEU A 124 0.68 30.44 -6.09
CA LEU A 124 1.06 29.13 -6.57
C LEU A 124 2.27 28.69 -5.75
N ILE A 125 2.22 27.51 -5.13
CA ILE A 125 3.39 26.97 -4.43
C ILE A 125 4.41 26.70 -5.53
N GLU A 126 5.21 27.71 -5.83
CA GLU A 126 6.31 27.70 -6.78
C GLU A 126 7.46 26.96 -6.12
N GLY A 127 7.29 25.64 -6.07
CA GLY A 127 8.39 24.71 -5.85
C GLY A 127 8.82 24.08 -7.17
N ASP A 128 9.92 23.35 -7.10
CA ASP A 128 10.55 22.66 -8.24
C ASP A 128 9.80 21.38 -8.66
N TRP A 129 8.50 21.29 -8.37
CA TRP A 129 7.69 20.08 -8.58
C TRP A 129 7.61 19.67 -10.05
N ARG A 130 7.74 20.63 -10.98
CA ARG A 130 7.77 20.37 -12.42
C ARG A 130 9.06 19.68 -12.83
N GLU A 131 10.20 20.14 -12.33
CA GLU A 131 11.48 19.49 -12.56
C GLU A 131 11.47 18.09 -11.93
N VAL A 132 10.96 17.95 -10.70
CA VAL A 132 10.80 16.63 -10.07
C VAL A 132 9.90 15.71 -10.88
N LEU A 133 8.77 16.20 -11.41
CA LEU A 133 7.86 15.40 -12.23
C LEU A 133 8.49 15.04 -13.59
N CYS A 134 9.17 15.97 -14.25
CA CYS A 134 9.91 15.70 -15.49
C CYS A 134 11.03 14.69 -15.26
N ASN A 135 11.81 14.85 -14.19
CA ASN A 135 12.86 13.91 -13.82
C ASN A 135 12.29 12.54 -13.47
N ASP A 136 11.17 12.46 -12.76
CA ASP A 136 10.48 11.18 -12.50
C ASP A 136 9.92 10.54 -13.78
N LEU A 137 9.51 11.35 -14.77
CA LEU A 137 9.05 10.87 -16.09
C LEU A 137 10.21 10.36 -16.96
N LEU A 138 11.35 11.07 -16.94
CA LEU A 138 12.56 10.71 -17.68
C LEU A 138 13.29 9.50 -17.06
N ALA A 139 13.37 9.47 -15.72
CA ALA A 139 14.05 8.45 -14.95
C ALA A 139 13.20 8.05 -13.72
N PRO A 140 12.41 6.97 -13.79
CA PRO A 140 11.61 6.53 -12.65
C PRO A 140 12.51 6.09 -11.49
N THR A 141 12.58 6.91 -10.43
CA THR A 141 13.37 6.60 -9.23
C THR A 141 12.53 5.91 -8.16
N TYR A 142 13.01 4.79 -7.62
CA TYR A 142 12.37 4.11 -6.48
C TYR A 142 12.86 4.72 -5.17
N LYS A 143 12.13 5.70 -4.62
CA LYS A 143 12.50 6.36 -3.36
C LYS A 143 12.33 5.46 -2.12
N MET A 144 11.49 4.43 -2.21
CA MET A 144 11.25 3.50 -1.11
C MET A 144 12.16 2.27 -1.17
N SER A 145 12.82 1.91 -0.06
CA SER A 145 13.52 0.63 0.10
C SER A 145 12.56 -0.58 0.18
N HIS A 146 13.05 -1.78 -0.16
CA HIS A 146 12.23 -3.00 -0.09
C HIS A 146 11.79 -3.33 1.34
N TRP A 147 12.70 -3.17 2.31
CA TRP A 147 12.44 -3.49 3.72
C TRP A 147 11.39 -2.58 4.37
N GLU A 148 11.41 -1.31 4.02
CA GLU A 148 10.43 -0.35 4.53
C GLU A 148 9.02 -0.65 3.99
N ALA A 149 8.91 -1.08 2.73
CA ALA A 149 7.65 -1.55 2.16
C ALA A 149 7.15 -2.85 2.85
N VAL A 150 8.05 -3.79 3.13
CA VAL A 150 7.73 -5.03 3.86
C VAL A 150 7.23 -4.70 5.27
N GLY A 151 7.93 -3.86 6.03
CA GLY A 151 7.56 -3.50 7.41
C GLY A 151 6.20 -2.82 7.52
N ARG A 152 5.87 -1.91 6.59
CA ARG A 152 4.56 -1.24 6.55
C ARG A 152 3.43 -2.23 6.27
N ARG A 153 3.64 -3.17 5.35
CA ARG A 153 2.65 -4.20 4.96
C ARG A 153 2.47 -5.25 6.03
N LEU A 154 3.56 -5.66 6.66
CA LEU A 154 3.54 -6.58 7.80
C LEU A 154 2.66 -6.00 8.91
N SER A 155 2.96 -4.78 9.35
CA SER A 155 2.29 -4.17 10.51
C SER A 155 0.81 -3.87 10.30
N ARG A 156 0.38 -3.56 9.07
CA ARG A 156 -1.01 -3.14 8.80
C ARG A 156 -1.94 -4.27 8.38
N THR A 157 -1.40 -5.32 7.77
CA THR A 157 -2.24 -6.34 7.10
C THR A 157 -1.83 -7.74 7.50
N TYR A 158 -0.56 -8.10 7.34
CA TYR A 158 -0.13 -9.50 7.54
C TYR A 158 0.03 -9.88 9.01
N ILE A 159 0.20 -8.93 9.93
CA ILE A 159 0.34 -9.21 11.37
C ILE A 159 -0.83 -10.04 11.90
N TRP A 160 -2.04 -9.77 11.41
CA TRP A 160 -3.24 -10.51 11.77
C TRP A 160 -3.26 -11.92 11.19
N LEU A 161 -2.83 -12.10 9.94
CA LEU A 161 -2.73 -13.42 9.31
C LEU A 161 -1.70 -14.30 10.04
N PHE A 162 -0.53 -13.75 10.35
CA PHE A 162 0.49 -14.45 11.14
C PHE A 162 -0.01 -14.79 12.54
N ALA A 163 -0.70 -13.87 13.22
CA ALA A 163 -1.27 -14.13 14.55
C ALA A 163 -2.31 -15.26 14.51
N ILE A 164 -3.17 -15.31 13.50
CA ILE A 164 -4.17 -16.38 13.34
C ILE A 164 -3.49 -17.74 13.10
N VAL A 165 -2.50 -17.81 12.20
CA VAL A 165 -1.76 -19.06 11.94
C VAL A 165 -0.98 -19.51 13.18
N LEU A 166 -0.36 -18.58 13.90
CA LEU A 166 0.35 -18.87 15.14
C LEU A 166 -0.60 -19.42 16.21
N GLY A 167 -1.76 -18.79 16.41
CA GLY A 167 -2.78 -19.25 17.34
C GLY A 167 -3.28 -20.66 16.97
N ALA A 168 -3.56 -20.89 15.69
CA ALA A 168 -3.94 -22.20 15.17
C ALA A 168 -2.85 -23.26 15.44
N TRP A 169 -1.57 -22.89 15.29
CA TRP A 169 -0.44 -23.78 15.55
C TRP A 169 -0.31 -24.15 17.02
N LEU A 170 -0.43 -23.17 17.93
CA LEU A 170 -0.43 -23.42 19.37
C LEU A 170 -1.55 -24.39 19.77
N VAL A 171 -2.76 -24.22 19.22
CA VAL A 171 -3.89 -25.14 19.46
C VAL A 171 -3.57 -26.53 18.94
N LYS A 172 -3.02 -26.67 17.73
CA LYS A 172 -2.69 -27.99 17.16
C LYS A 172 -1.62 -28.71 17.97
N VAL A 173 -0.56 -28.01 18.40
CA VAL A 173 0.51 -28.57 19.25
C VAL A 173 -0.05 -29.00 20.61
N TYR A 174 -0.93 -28.20 21.22
CA TYR A 174 -1.60 -28.56 22.46
C TYR A 174 -2.44 -29.84 22.34
N LEU A 175 -3.18 -29.99 21.23
CA LEU A 175 -4.00 -31.19 20.98
C LEU A 175 -3.15 -32.44 20.77
N VAL A 176 -2.03 -32.34 20.05
CA VAL A 176 -1.12 -33.48 19.79
C VAL A 176 -0.38 -33.93 21.05
N ASN A 177 0.01 -33.00 21.92
CA ASN A 177 0.71 -33.31 23.16
C ASN A 177 -0.21 -33.72 24.31
N ARG A 178 -1.54 -33.75 24.09
CA ARG A 178 -2.48 -34.23 25.10
C ARG A 178 -2.29 -35.74 25.26
N PRO A 179 -1.96 -36.25 26.46
CA PRO A 179 -1.87 -37.69 26.66
C PRO A 179 -3.20 -38.34 26.26
N PRO A 180 -3.20 -39.45 25.49
CA PRO A 180 -4.41 -40.24 25.30
C PRO A 180 -4.91 -40.55 26.71
N GLY A 181 -6.18 -40.20 26.97
CA GLY A 181 -6.72 -40.12 28.32
C GLY A 181 -6.19 -41.25 29.16
N GLY A 182 -5.46 -40.92 30.23
CA GLY A 182 -5.06 -41.91 31.21
C GLY A 182 -6.34 -42.62 31.61
N SER A 183 -6.49 -43.86 31.20
CA SER A 183 -7.41 -44.74 31.89
C SER A 183 -6.86 -44.76 33.31
N LEU A 184 -7.59 -44.11 34.21
CA LEU A 184 -7.42 -44.39 35.63
C LEU A 184 -7.86 -45.84 35.78
N ASP A 185 -6.90 -46.74 35.63
CA ASP A 185 -7.05 -48.15 35.89
C ASP A 185 -7.22 -48.29 37.41
N TRP A 186 -8.44 -48.03 37.92
CA TRP A 186 -8.79 -48.18 39.33
C TRP A 186 -8.80 -49.65 39.79
N ASN A 187 -8.45 -50.60 38.93
CA ASN A 187 -8.51 -52.06 39.17
C ASN A 187 -7.15 -52.69 39.52
N GLY A 188 -6.23 -51.95 40.13
CA GLY A 188 -4.90 -52.44 40.52
C GLY A 188 -4.75 -52.93 41.97
N TYR A 189 -5.81 -52.90 42.78
CA TYR A 189 -5.74 -53.24 44.21
C TYR A 189 -6.96 -53.99 44.71
N TYR A 190 -7.21 -55.20 44.21
CA TYR A 190 -7.86 -56.29 44.96
C TYR A 190 -7.40 -57.63 44.40
#